data_AF-W9RQP5-F1
#
_entry.id   AF-W9RQP5-F1
#
_cell.length_a   1.000
_cell.length_b   1.000
_cell.length_c   1.000
_cell.angle_alpha   90.00
_cell.angle_beta   90.00
_cell.angle_gamma   90.00
#
_symmetry.space_group_name_H-M   'P 1'
#
loop_
_entity.id
_entity.type
_entity.pdbx_description
1 polymer ?
#
loop_
_entity_poly.entity_id
_entity_poly.type
_entity_poly.pdbx_seq_one_letter_code
_entity_poly.pdbx_strand_id
1 'polypeptide(L)'
;MESLAQLEALCERLYNSQNSIERAHAERTLKCFLTNADYISQCQYILDNASSPYALMMASSSLLKQVTDQSLPLQLRLDIRNILVACR
;
A
#
# COMPACT_ATOMS: atom_id res chain seq x y z
N MET A 1 5.62 -12.78 -7.41
CA MET A 1 5.93 -11.34 -7.23
C MET A 1 5.03 -10.58 -8.17
N GLU A 2 3.95 -9.96 -7.68
CA GLU A 2 3.17 -9.01 -8.48
C GLU A 2 4.09 -7.85 -8.87
N SER A 3 4.12 -7.53 -10.17
CA SER A 3 4.98 -6.46 -10.67
C SER A 3 4.41 -5.10 -10.27
N LEU A 4 5.27 -4.14 -9.92
CA LEU A 4 4.88 -2.78 -9.54
C LEU A 4 3.79 -2.19 -10.45
N ALA A 5 3.95 -2.35 -11.78
CA ALA A 5 3.00 -1.90 -12.79
C ALA A 5 1.59 -2.51 -12.66
N GLN A 6 1.47 -3.77 -12.24
CA GLN A 6 0.15 -4.38 -12.00
C GLN A 6 -0.52 -3.73 -10.80
N LEU A 7 0.26 -3.42 -9.76
CA LEU A 7 -0.23 -2.81 -8.54
C LEU A 7 -0.65 -1.35 -8.77
N GLU A 8 0.12 -0.61 -9.57
CA GLU A 8 -0.26 0.72 -10.06
C GLU A 8 -1.56 0.67 -10.87
N ALA A 9 -1.71 -0.30 -11.78
CA ALA A 9 -2.94 -0.48 -12.54
C ALA A 9 -4.15 -0.85 -11.65
N LEU A 10 -3.95 -1.65 -10.60
CA LEU A 10 -4.98 -1.95 -9.61
C LEU A 10 -5.39 -0.71 -8.82
N CYS A 11 -4.43 0.09 -8.38
CA CYS A 11 -4.70 1.38 -7.72
C CYS A 11 -5.46 2.31 -8.65
N GLU A 12 -5.05 2.46 -9.90
CA GLU A 12 -5.77 3.26 -10.88
C GLU A 12 -7.20 2.75 -11.10
N ARG A 13 -7.42 1.44 -11.23
CA ARG A 13 -8.78 0.89 -11.34
C ARG A 13 -9.62 1.16 -10.09
N LEU A 14 -9.03 1.13 -8.91
CA LEU A 14 -9.73 1.44 -7.66
C LEU A 14 -10.27 2.89 -7.66
N TYR A 15 -9.50 3.85 -8.21
CA TYR A 15 -9.85 5.27 -8.21
C TYR A 15 -10.58 5.75 -9.48
N ASN A 16 -10.28 5.17 -10.64
CA ASN A 16 -10.80 5.60 -11.95
C ASN A 16 -11.89 4.68 -12.53
N SER A 17 -12.00 3.41 -12.10
CA SER A 17 -13.01 2.52 -12.67
C SER A 17 -14.41 2.90 -12.20
N GLN A 18 -15.32 3.09 -13.15
CA GLN A 18 -16.75 3.30 -12.89
C GLN A 18 -17.48 1.97 -12.61
N ASN A 19 -16.85 0.83 -12.93
CA ASN A 19 -17.43 -0.48 -12.73
C ASN A 19 -17.20 -0.94 -11.28
N SER A 20 -18.29 -1.04 -10.51
CA SER A 20 -18.25 -1.43 -9.10
C SER A 20 -17.60 -2.80 -8.86
N ILE A 21 -17.71 -3.71 -9.82
CA ILE A 21 -17.15 -5.06 -9.74
C ILE A 21 -15.62 -5.00 -9.85
N GLU A 22 -15.10 -4.28 -10.84
CA GLU A 22 -13.65 -4.11 -11.01
C GLU A 22 -13.04 -3.36 -9.83
N ARG A 23 -13.73 -2.32 -9.36
CA ARG A 23 -13.31 -1.55 -8.20
C ARG A 23 -13.23 -2.42 -6.95
N ALA A 24 -14.26 -3.24 -6.70
CA ALA A 24 -14.28 -4.15 -5.55
C ALA A 24 -13.21 -5.25 -5.67
N HIS A 25 -12.91 -5.72 -6.89
CA HIS A 25 -11.81 -6.66 -7.09
C HIS A 25 -10.47 -6.01 -6.77
N ALA A 26 -10.19 -4.83 -7.32
CA ALA A 26 -8.97 -4.09 -7.04
C ALA A 26 -8.84 -3.80 -5.53
N GLU A 27 -9.92 -3.37 -4.89
CA GLU A 27 -9.94 -3.15 -3.44
C GLU A 27 -9.61 -4.41 -2.67
N ARG A 28 -10.23 -5.56 -2.98
CA ARG A 28 -9.96 -6.83 -2.28
C ARG A 28 -8.51 -7.25 -2.41
N THR A 29 -7.96 -7.17 -3.62
CA THR A 29 -6.55 -7.49 -3.88
C THR A 29 -5.66 -6.57 -3.06
N LEU A 30 -5.85 -5.25 -3.17
CA LEU A 30 -5.09 -4.25 -2.43
C LEU A 30 -5.24 -4.40 -0.91
N LYS A 31 -6.43 -4.76 -0.43
CA LYS A 31 -6.73 -4.94 1.00
C LYS A 31 -5.93 -6.08 1.63
N CYS A 32 -5.64 -7.15 0.89
CA CYS A 32 -4.71 -8.19 1.34
C CYS A 32 -3.29 -7.65 1.59
N PHE A 33 -2.85 -6.64 0.84
CA PHE A 33 -1.58 -5.96 1.13
C PHE A 33 -1.68 -5.11 2.40
N LEU A 34 -2.83 -4.49 2.66
CA LEU A 34 -3.03 -3.64 3.84
C LEU A 34 -3.04 -4.44 5.16
N THR A 35 -3.57 -5.65 5.17
CA THR A 35 -3.78 -6.42 6.41
C THR A 35 -2.62 -7.30 6.82
N ASN A 36 -1.65 -7.54 5.92
CA ASN A 36 -0.55 -8.47 6.16
C ASN A 36 0.76 -7.71 6.41
N ALA A 37 1.33 -7.87 7.60
CA ALA A 37 2.60 -7.22 7.99
C ALA A 37 3.79 -7.63 7.09
N ASP A 38 3.70 -8.80 6.44
CA ASP A 38 4.73 -9.26 5.50
C ASP A 38 4.88 -8.37 4.26
N TYR A 39 3.86 -7.55 3.96
CA TYR A 39 3.88 -6.63 2.81
C TYR A 39 4.43 -5.25 3.14
N ILE A 40 4.95 -5.01 4.36
CA ILE A 40 5.59 -3.74 4.73
C ILE A 40 6.76 -3.45 3.79
N SER A 41 7.65 -4.42 3.58
CA SER A 41 8.79 -4.29 2.66
C SER A 41 8.34 -4.01 1.23
N GLN A 42 7.17 -4.52 0.84
CA GLN A 42 6.62 -4.31 -0.49
C GLN A 42 6.01 -2.91 -0.63
N CYS A 43 5.36 -2.40 0.42
CA CYS A 43 4.90 -1.01 0.48
C CYS A 43 6.07 -0.02 0.46
N GLN A 44 7.17 -0.32 1.15
CA GLN A 44 8.43 0.45 1.05
C GLN A 44 8.94 0.48 -0.40
N TYR A 45 9.05 -0.69 -1.03
CA TYR A 45 9.49 -0.78 -2.42
C TYR A 45 8.59 0.04 -3.36
N ILE A 46 7.27 0.00 -3.16
CA ILE A 46 6.32 0.83 -3.92
C ILE A 46 6.58 2.30 -3.66
N LEU A 47 6.78 2.73 -2.42
CA LEU A 47 7.07 4.13 -2.11
C LEU A 47 8.36 4.63 -2.78
N ASP A 48 9.39 3.78 -2.83
CA ASP A 48 10.69 4.14 -3.40
C ASP A 48 10.73 4.06 -4.94
N ASN A 49 9.89 3.23 -5.56
CA ASN A 49 9.96 2.94 -7.01
C ASN A 49 8.72 3.35 -7.80
N ALA A 50 7.55 3.50 -7.16
CA ALA A 50 6.33 3.87 -7.86
C ALA A 50 6.37 5.33 -8.29
N SER A 51 5.90 5.57 -9.50
CA SER A 51 5.71 6.92 -10.03
C SER A 51 4.23 7.33 -9.96
N SER A 52 3.33 6.36 -9.80
CA SER A 52 1.89 6.63 -9.72
C SER A 52 1.51 7.22 -8.34
N PRO A 53 0.90 8.42 -8.30
CA PRO A 53 0.46 9.02 -7.04
C PRO A 53 -0.59 8.16 -6.32
N TYR A 54 -1.39 7.39 -7.06
CA TYR A 54 -2.36 6.46 -6.48
C TYR A 54 -1.69 5.31 -5.74
N ALA A 55 -0.59 4.76 -6.28
CA ALA A 55 0.16 3.69 -5.65
C ALA A 55 0.89 4.20 -4.39
N LEU A 56 1.50 5.39 -4.46
CA LEU A 56 2.13 6.03 -3.29
C LEU A 56 1.11 6.29 -2.16
N MET A 57 -0.07 6.81 -2.50
CA MET A 57 -1.13 7.05 -1.52
C MET A 57 -1.66 5.75 -0.91
N MET A 58 -1.80 4.69 -1.71
CA MET A 58 -2.24 3.39 -1.24
C MET A 58 -1.19 2.76 -0.31
N ALA A 59 0.08 2.75 -0.70
CA ALA A 59 1.17 2.22 0.12
C ALA A 59 1.33 2.96 1.46
N SER A 60 1.25 4.30 1.45
CA SER A 60 1.29 5.09 2.68
C SER A 60 0.09 4.84 3.59
N SER A 61 -1.12 4.74 3.02
CA SER A 61 -2.34 4.42 3.77
C SER A 61 -2.30 3.01 4.37
N SER A 62 -1.71 2.05 3.64
CA SER A 62 -1.45 0.68 4.10
C SER A 62 -0.61 0.65 5.36
N LEU A 63 0.56 1.26 5.28
CA LEU A 63 1.51 1.35 6.36
C LEU A 63 0.91 2.05 7.58
N LEU A 64 0.16 3.14 7.36
CA LEU A 64 -0.53 3.85 8.44
C LEU A 64 -1.57 2.97 9.15
N LYS A 65 -2.37 2.20 8.40
CA LYS A 65 -3.35 1.27 8.99
C LYS A 65 -2.66 0.20 9.84
N GLN A 66 -1.58 -0.40 9.34
CA GLN A 66 -0.86 -1.43 10.10
C GLN A 66 -0.25 -0.90 11.40
N VAL A 67 0.29 0.33 11.39
CA VAL A 67 0.81 0.98 12.62
C VAL A 67 -0.30 1.29 13.63
N THR A 68 -1.52 1.55 13.13
CA THR A 68 -2.68 1.88 13.96
C THR A 68 -3.28 0.64 14.62
N ASP A 69 -3.14 -0.54 14.02
CA ASP A 69 -3.78 -1.79 14.48
C ASP A 69 -3.14 -2.42 15.74
N GLN A 70 -2.25 -1.69 16.45
CA GLN A 70 -1.62 -1.99 17.75
C GLN A 70 -0.93 -3.35 17.94
N SER A 71 -1.02 -4.28 16.99
CA SER A 71 -0.42 -5.61 17.02
C SER A 71 1.04 -5.63 16.54
N LEU A 72 1.52 -4.53 15.94
CA LEU A 72 2.88 -4.45 15.43
C LEU A 72 3.90 -4.14 16.55
N PRO A 73 5.07 -4.82 16.53
CA PRO A 73 6.19 -4.50 17.40
C PRO A 73 6.58 -3.02 17.32
N LEU A 74 7.00 -2.44 18.44
CA LEU A 74 7.41 -1.03 18.54
C LEU A 74 8.43 -0.65 17.46
N GLN A 75 9.37 -1.54 17.19
CA GLN A 75 10.45 -1.32 16.23
C GLN A 75 9.93 -1.20 14.79
N LEU A 76 8.95 -2.02 14.42
CA LEU A 76 8.29 -1.96 13.12
C LEU A 76 7.51 -0.65 12.97
N ARG A 77 6.84 -0.20 14.03
CA ARG A 77 6.12 1.08 14.02
C ARG A 77 7.03 2.29 13.83
N LEU A 78 8.21 2.26 14.44
CA LEU A 78 9.24 3.29 14.25
C LEU A 78 9.81 3.25 12.83
N ASP A 79 10.09 2.06 12.32
CA ASP A 79 10.60 1.87 10.96
C ASP A 79 9.61 2.42 9.93
N ILE A 80 8.33 2.04 10.01
CA ILE A 80 7.25 2.56 9.16
C ILE A 80 7.16 4.09 9.22
N ARG A 81 7.25 4.68 10.41
CA ARG A 81 7.28 6.14 10.56
C ARG A 81 8.48 6.76 9.85
N ASN A 82 9.65 6.15 9.98
CA ASN A 82 10.85 6.64 9.30
C ASN A 82 10.71 6.56 7.79
N ILE A 83 10.10 5.50 7.25
CA ILE A 83 9.83 5.35 5.80
C ILE A 83 8.92 6.46 5.29
N LEU A 84 7.81 6.73 6.01
CA LEU A 84 6.88 7.79 5.64
C LEU A 84 7.50 9.20 5.72
N VAL A 85 8.50 9.38 6.61
CA VAL A 85 9.23 10.65 6.75
C VAL A 85 10.37 10.76 5.72
N ALA A 86 11.02 9.66 5.37
CA ALA A 86 12.17 9.60 4.47
C ALA A 86 11.77 9.74 3.01
N CYS A 87 10.56 9.32 2.63
CA CYS A 87 10.05 9.40 1.26
C CYS A 87 9.58 10.82 0.86
N ARG A 88 10.33 11.86 1.27
CA ARG A 88 10.01 13.28 1.06
C ARG A 88 11.00 13.99 0.15
#